data_AF-A0A7S1QX47-F1
#
_entry.id   AF-A0A7S1QX47-F1
#
_cell.length_a   1.000
_cell.length_b   1.000
_cell.length_c   1.000
_cell.angle_alpha   90.00
_cell.angle_beta   90.00
_cell.angle_gamma   90.00
#
_symmetry.space_group_name_H-M   'P 1'
#
loop_
_entity.id
_entity.type
_entity.pdbx_description
1 polymer ?
#
loop_
_entity_poly.entity_id
_entity_poly.type
_entity_poly.pdbx_seq_one_letter_code
_entity_poly.pdbx_strand_id
1 'polypeptide(L)'
;DSVCFDSDGMFTSERRRAPVAQRFARGQTMGLLVNLEEGSPGCGTVSLFRDGQRASEPQPLPEGLRGKALFPHVAFRNVSLHAHFGPAALCPLPFGCRPLQAAARADVEVRAPPAPADGRYAVHFPVGVPDEGTFEWLDALLRERPGLVELSDRKIVEWAERSGLQRQRTNHHRTSNDRPDVSFGVPALDDLSARKVIRTVASLVPRDYVVMEVKSNLVKEERQELLRRFSAPHYRKIAHVFMGEPSKDYKSQVHSSLLAAKQEKLDAEWRSKQHERERKRQIERRQKELIEQRKAAVAAQKK
;
A
#
# COMPACT_ATOMS: atom_id res chain seq x y z
N ASP A 1 4.76 0.88 5.26
CA ASP A 1 5.24 1.23 3.91
C ASP A 1 5.82 0.00 3.22
N SER A 2 6.16 0.12 1.95
CA SER A 2 6.80 -0.93 1.16
C SER A 2 7.62 -0.30 0.04
N VAL A 3 8.66 -1.01 -0.38
CA VAL A 3 9.39 -0.73 -1.62
C VAL A 3 9.36 -1.98 -2.48
N CYS A 4 9.22 -1.85 -3.79
CA CYS A 4 9.23 -3.01 -4.68
C CYS A 4 9.82 -2.68 -6.06
N PHE A 5 10.29 -3.74 -6.72
CA PHE A 5 10.64 -3.74 -8.13
C PHE A 5 9.62 -4.60 -8.88
N ASP A 6 9.11 -4.12 -10.01
CA ASP A 6 8.18 -4.88 -10.85
C ASP A 6 8.86 -5.44 -12.10
N SER A 7 8.16 -6.34 -12.81
CA SER A 7 8.70 -7.03 -13.99
C SER A 7 9.09 -6.11 -15.13
N ASP A 8 8.57 -4.89 -15.18
CA ASP A 8 8.88 -3.89 -16.20
C ASP A 8 10.16 -3.11 -15.88
N GLY A 9 10.81 -3.40 -14.75
CA GLY A 9 12.03 -2.71 -14.31
C GLY A 9 11.75 -1.41 -13.55
N MET A 10 10.52 -1.25 -13.05
CA MET A 10 10.15 -0.06 -12.29
C MET A 10 10.37 -0.28 -10.80
N PHE A 11 10.85 0.76 -10.13
CA PHE A 11 10.90 0.83 -8.67
C PHE A 11 9.71 1.65 -8.17
N THR A 12 9.03 1.13 -7.16
CA THR A 12 7.91 1.81 -6.49
C THR A 12 8.22 2.03 -5.02
N SER A 13 8.10 3.28 -4.57
CA SER A 13 8.22 3.71 -3.18
C SER A 13 7.31 4.92 -2.94
N GLU A 14 6.64 5.00 -1.79
CA GLU A 14 5.82 6.16 -1.40
C GLU A 14 4.81 6.60 -2.49
N ARG A 15 4.15 5.64 -3.14
CA ARG A 15 3.18 5.84 -4.26
C ARG A 15 3.80 6.47 -5.51
N ARG A 16 5.13 6.54 -5.62
CA ARG A 16 5.86 6.99 -6.81
C ARG A 16 6.48 5.79 -7.50
N ARG A 17 6.41 5.78 -8.83
CA ARG A 17 6.95 4.73 -9.70
C ARG A 17 7.97 5.35 -10.65
N ALA A 18 9.17 4.79 -10.72
CA ALA A 18 10.26 5.28 -11.56
C ALA A 18 10.96 4.13 -12.31
N PRO A 19 11.34 4.31 -13.59
CA PRO A 19 12.13 3.32 -14.30
C PRO A 19 13.56 3.31 -13.77
N VAL A 20 14.02 2.17 -13.25
CA VAL A 20 15.37 2.04 -12.67
C VAL A 20 16.15 0.83 -13.19
N ALA A 21 15.48 -0.08 -13.90
CA ALA A 21 16.05 -1.29 -14.47
C ALA A 21 15.38 -1.61 -15.82
N GLN A 22 15.94 -2.57 -16.53
CA GLN A 22 15.31 -3.16 -17.72
C GLN A 22 14.26 -4.19 -17.31
N ARG A 23 13.29 -4.44 -18.20
CA ARG A 23 12.28 -5.50 -18.07
C ARG A 23 12.93 -6.88 -17.85
N PHE A 24 12.31 -7.71 -17.02
CA PHE A 24 12.75 -9.09 -16.77
C PHE A 24 11.96 -10.07 -17.64
N ALA A 25 12.59 -11.20 -17.94
CA ALA A 25 12.05 -12.26 -18.78
C ALA A 25 12.06 -13.61 -18.06
N ARG A 26 11.36 -14.59 -18.65
CA ARG A 26 11.33 -15.97 -18.15
C ARG A 26 12.75 -16.55 -18.08
N GLY A 27 13.04 -17.28 -17.01
CA GLY A 27 14.31 -17.99 -16.82
C GLY A 27 15.42 -17.14 -16.20
N GLN A 28 15.16 -15.86 -15.92
CA GLN A 28 16.12 -14.99 -15.24
C GLN A 28 16.07 -15.17 -13.73
N THR A 29 17.24 -15.05 -13.10
CA THR A 29 17.39 -15.04 -11.65
C THR A 29 17.42 -13.60 -11.16
N MET A 30 16.42 -13.23 -10.36
CA MET A 30 16.35 -11.91 -9.76
C MET A 30 16.87 -11.96 -8.32
N GLY A 31 17.84 -11.09 -8.00
CA GLY A 31 18.38 -10.90 -6.67
C GLY A 31 17.95 -9.56 -6.09
N LEU A 32 17.42 -9.57 -4.87
CA LEU A 32 17.16 -8.35 -4.12
C LEU A 32 18.23 -8.22 -3.03
N LEU A 33 18.99 -7.14 -3.06
CA LEU A 33 19.97 -6.80 -2.03
C LEU A 33 19.41 -5.67 -1.18
N VAL A 34 19.31 -5.88 0.13
CA VAL A 34 19.05 -4.80 1.09
C VAL A 34 20.36 -4.54 1.83
N ASN A 35 20.88 -3.31 1.73
CA ASN A 35 22.09 -2.91 2.45
C ASN A 35 21.72 -2.14 3.71
N LEU A 36 21.96 -2.76 4.87
CA LEU A 36 21.75 -2.17 6.21
C LEU A 36 23.05 -2.02 7.00
N GLU A 37 24.20 -2.29 6.38
CA GLU A 37 25.49 -2.28 7.06
C GLU A 37 25.94 -0.84 7.33
N GLU A 38 26.00 -0.46 8.61
CA GLU A 38 26.44 0.87 9.04
C GLU A 38 27.85 1.18 8.52
N GLY A 39 28.04 2.39 8.00
CA GLY A 39 29.33 2.83 7.44
C GLY A 39 29.63 2.30 6.03
N SER A 40 28.84 1.37 5.49
CA SER A 40 29.00 0.92 4.10
C SER A 40 28.53 1.99 3.09
N PRO A 41 29.15 2.08 1.90
CA PRO A 41 28.62 2.88 0.79
C PRO A 41 27.20 2.42 0.43
N GLY A 42 26.23 3.31 0.57
CA GLY A 42 24.83 2.99 0.29
C GLY A 42 24.11 2.24 1.42
N CYS A 43 24.53 2.40 2.67
CA CYS A 43 23.74 1.99 3.84
C CYS A 43 22.31 2.55 3.76
N GLY A 44 21.31 1.72 4.06
CA GLY A 44 19.90 2.08 4.01
C GLY A 44 19.32 2.11 2.58
N THR A 45 19.82 1.24 1.70
CA THR A 45 19.34 1.15 0.31
C THR A 45 18.87 -0.26 -0.05
N VAL A 46 18.11 -0.36 -1.15
CA VAL A 46 17.75 -1.60 -1.82
C VAL A 46 18.22 -1.57 -3.27
N SER A 47 18.78 -2.67 -3.75
CA SER A 47 19.27 -2.81 -5.12
C SER A 47 18.72 -4.08 -5.76
N LEU A 48 18.42 -4.00 -7.05
CA LEU A 48 18.05 -5.14 -7.86
C LEU A 48 19.25 -5.67 -8.66
N PHE A 49 19.37 -7.00 -8.69
CA PHE A 49 20.33 -7.77 -9.48
C PHE A 49 19.58 -8.72 -10.42
N ARG A 50 20.13 -8.91 -11.62
CA ARG A 50 19.63 -9.83 -12.65
C ARG A 50 20.78 -10.72 -13.08
N ASP A 51 20.61 -12.02 -12.93
CA ASP A 51 21.59 -13.05 -13.30
C ASP A 51 22.99 -12.77 -12.71
N GLY A 52 23.02 -12.34 -11.44
CA GLY A 52 24.25 -12.00 -10.71
C GLY A 52 24.81 -10.59 -11.00
N GLN A 53 24.29 -9.88 -12.00
CA GLN A 53 24.74 -8.53 -12.38
C GLN A 53 23.81 -7.46 -11.81
N ARG A 54 24.36 -6.28 -11.49
CA ARG A 54 23.55 -5.15 -10.99
C ARG A 54 22.60 -4.68 -12.09
N ALA A 55 21.31 -4.61 -11.78
CA ALA A 55 20.26 -4.19 -12.70
C ALA A 55 19.71 -2.79 -12.41
N SER A 56 19.96 -2.26 -11.21
CA SER A 56 19.57 -0.91 -10.79
C SER A 56 20.63 -0.28 -9.89
N GLU A 57 20.72 1.05 -9.94
CA GLU A 57 21.44 1.82 -8.93
C GLU A 57 20.78 1.65 -7.54
N PRO A 58 21.54 1.77 -6.43
CA PRO A 58 20.98 1.69 -5.09
C PRO A 58 19.82 2.68 -4.87
N GLN A 59 18.65 2.17 -4.52
CA GLN A 59 17.47 2.98 -4.23
C GLN A 59 17.35 3.20 -2.72
N PRO A 60 17.15 4.43 -2.23
CA PRO A 60 17.07 4.70 -0.80
C PRO A 60 15.81 4.06 -0.19
N LEU A 61 15.96 3.50 1.01
CA LEU A 61 14.81 3.10 1.80
C LEU A 61 14.07 4.35 2.32
N PRO A 62 12.74 4.42 2.16
CA PRO A 62 11.94 5.50 2.72
C PRO A 62 12.06 5.53 4.25
N GLU A 63 11.94 6.72 4.84
CA GLU A 63 12.19 6.94 6.27
C GLU A 63 11.35 6.03 7.16
N GLY A 64 10.10 5.79 6.76
CA GLY A 64 9.16 4.92 7.46
C GLY A 64 9.58 3.45 7.54
N LEU A 65 10.59 2.99 6.79
CA LEU A 65 11.13 1.63 6.82
C LEU A 65 12.48 1.52 7.54
N ARG A 66 13.16 2.63 7.82
CA ARG A 66 14.48 2.61 8.46
C ARG A 66 14.34 2.17 9.92
N GLY A 67 15.23 1.29 10.36
CA GLY A 67 15.22 0.73 11.72
C GLY A 67 14.04 -0.20 12.03
N LYS A 68 13.21 -0.55 11.05
CA LYS A 68 12.11 -1.51 11.21
C LYS A 68 12.52 -2.87 10.66
N ALA A 69 11.92 -3.92 11.21
CA ALA A 69 12.04 -5.25 10.64
C ALA A 69 11.48 -5.26 9.21
N LEU A 70 12.32 -5.67 8.26
CA LEU A 70 11.95 -5.84 6.86
C LEU A 70 11.69 -7.32 6.58
N PHE A 71 10.73 -7.60 5.71
CA PHE A 71 10.41 -8.96 5.30
C PHE A 71 10.30 -9.02 3.77
N PRO A 72 10.88 -10.06 3.14
CA PRO A 72 10.76 -10.23 1.71
C PRO A 72 9.30 -10.53 1.33
N HIS A 73 8.83 -9.92 0.25
CA HIS A 73 7.50 -10.15 -0.28
C HIS A 73 7.57 -10.27 -1.80
N VAL A 74 6.80 -11.23 -2.34
CA VAL A 74 6.70 -11.46 -3.79
C VAL A 74 5.23 -11.50 -4.16
N ALA A 75 4.79 -10.50 -4.92
CA ALA A 75 3.48 -10.48 -5.53
C ALA A 75 3.60 -10.99 -6.97
N PHE A 76 2.80 -11.99 -7.33
CA PHE A 76 2.88 -12.61 -8.65
C PHE A 76 1.52 -13.10 -9.11
N ARG A 77 1.34 -13.19 -10.43
CA ARG A 77 0.12 -13.71 -11.06
C ARG A 77 0.47 -14.31 -12.41
N ASN A 78 -0.16 -15.45 -12.74
CA ASN A 78 0.03 -16.16 -14.00
C ASN A 78 1.50 -16.48 -14.32
N VAL A 79 2.33 -16.66 -13.29
CA VAL A 79 3.73 -17.05 -13.40
C VAL A 79 4.04 -18.11 -12.37
N SER A 80 5.01 -18.96 -12.66
CA SER A 80 5.64 -19.86 -11.68
C SER A 80 6.97 -19.25 -11.26
N LEU A 81 7.22 -19.21 -9.96
CA LEU A 81 8.46 -18.69 -9.40
C LEU A 81 9.02 -19.66 -8.36
N HIS A 82 10.33 -19.61 -8.20
CA HIS A 82 11.04 -20.31 -7.12
C HIS A 82 11.72 -19.24 -6.25
N ALA A 83 11.35 -19.20 -4.97
CA ALA A 83 11.99 -18.31 -4.00
C ALA A 83 13.18 -19.03 -3.38
N HIS A 84 14.36 -18.42 -3.46
CA HIS A 84 15.61 -18.99 -2.94
C HIS A 84 16.24 -18.05 -1.93
N PHE A 85 16.30 -18.47 -0.67
CA PHE A 85 16.81 -17.65 0.44
C PHE A 85 18.23 -18.03 0.88
N GLY A 86 18.85 -19.05 0.27
CA GLY A 86 20.20 -19.51 0.59
C GLY A 86 20.36 -21.03 0.50
N PRO A 87 21.46 -21.61 1.04
CA PRO A 87 22.53 -20.95 1.78
C PRO A 87 23.57 -20.22 0.91
N ALA A 88 23.56 -20.41 -0.41
CA ALA A 88 24.39 -19.67 -1.37
C ALA A 88 23.50 -18.95 -2.39
N ALA A 89 23.99 -17.88 -3.02
CA ALA A 89 23.27 -17.23 -4.12
C ALA A 89 23.20 -18.18 -5.34
N LEU A 90 22.07 -18.17 -6.06
CA LEU A 90 21.89 -19.00 -7.28
C LEU A 90 22.84 -18.57 -8.41
N CYS A 91 23.10 -17.28 -8.50
CA CYS A 91 24.10 -16.71 -9.41
C CYS A 91 25.21 -16.07 -8.58
N PRO A 92 26.49 -16.21 -8.97
CA PRO A 92 27.59 -15.50 -8.34
C PRO A 92 27.35 -13.98 -8.36
N LEU A 93 27.59 -13.32 -7.23
CA LEU A 93 27.56 -11.87 -7.10
C LEU A 93 28.99 -11.32 -7.10
N PRO A 94 29.22 -10.07 -7.55
CA PRO A 94 30.55 -9.47 -7.59
C PRO A 94 31.07 -9.04 -6.20
N PHE A 95 30.37 -9.39 -5.12
CA PHE A 95 30.71 -9.10 -3.74
C PHE A 95 30.23 -10.24 -2.83
N GLY A 96 30.79 -10.30 -1.62
CA GLY A 96 30.27 -11.16 -0.56
C GLY A 96 29.05 -10.54 0.09
N CYS A 97 27.96 -11.30 0.21
CA CYS A 97 26.82 -10.91 1.04
C CYS A 97 26.23 -12.13 1.74
N ARG A 98 25.60 -11.92 2.89
CA ARG A 98 24.95 -12.98 3.65
C ARG A 98 23.52 -13.19 3.11
N PRO A 99 23.17 -14.39 2.63
CA PRO A 99 21.80 -14.68 2.21
C PRO A 99 20.89 -14.83 3.43
N LEU A 100 19.58 -14.62 3.24
CA LEU A 100 18.61 -14.56 4.34
C LEU A 100 18.55 -15.84 5.18
N GLN A 101 18.69 -17.02 4.56
CA GLN A 101 18.71 -18.30 5.27
C GLN A 101 19.94 -18.45 6.18
N ALA A 102 21.03 -17.73 5.89
CA ALA A 102 22.24 -17.70 6.70
C ALA A 102 22.30 -16.48 7.64
N ALA A 103 21.23 -15.67 7.71
CA ALA A 103 21.16 -14.54 8.64
C ALA A 103 21.28 -15.01 10.10
N ALA A 104 21.88 -14.18 10.95
CA ALA A 104 22.05 -14.54 12.35
C ALA A 104 20.69 -14.60 13.04
N ARG A 105 20.49 -15.56 13.96
CA ARG A 105 19.21 -15.72 14.68
C ARG A 105 18.77 -14.48 15.45
N ALA A 106 19.70 -13.62 15.84
CA ALA A 106 19.41 -12.34 16.50
C ALA A 106 18.80 -11.30 15.54
N ASP A 107 19.03 -11.44 14.22
CA ASP A 107 18.63 -10.49 13.19
C ASP A 107 17.38 -10.94 12.40
N VAL A 108 16.90 -12.18 12.63
CA VAL A 108 15.72 -12.73 11.95
C VAL A 108 14.76 -13.38 12.93
N GLU A 109 13.47 -13.12 12.72
CA GLU A 109 12.38 -13.74 13.45
C GLU A 109 11.42 -14.42 12.47
N VAL A 110 11.07 -15.68 12.74
CA VAL A 110 9.95 -16.34 12.05
C VAL A 110 8.70 -16.16 12.91
N ARG A 111 7.91 -15.15 12.60
CA ARG A 111 6.70 -14.83 13.35
C ARG A 111 5.49 -15.60 12.81
N ALA A 112 4.97 -16.52 13.60
CA ALA A 112 3.67 -17.12 13.35
C ALA A 112 2.56 -16.09 13.60
N PRO A 113 1.48 -16.08 12.80
CA PRO A 113 0.32 -15.26 13.12
C PRO A 113 -0.27 -15.69 14.48
N PRO A 114 -0.69 -14.75 15.34
CA PRO A 114 -1.29 -15.09 16.63
C PRO A 114 -2.55 -15.92 16.41
N ALA A 115 -2.66 -17.05 17.13
CA ALA A 115 -3.85 -17.87 17.13
C ALA A 115 -4.85 -17.34 18.19
N PRO A 116 -6.16 -17.31 17.89
CA PRO A 116 -7.19 -16.99 18.88
C PRO A 116 -7.16 -17.99 20.03
N ALA A 117 -7.47 -17.52 21.24
CA ALA A 117 -7.51 -18.37 22.44
C ALA A 117 -8.53 -19.52 22.32
N ASP A 118 -9.65 -19.28 21.63
CA ASP A 118 -10.69 -20.28 21.35
C ASP A 118 -10.45 -21.09 20.07
N GLY A 119 -9.31 -20.86 19.39
CA GLY A 119 -8.96 -21.48 18.12
C GLY A 119 -9.88 -21.10 16.96
N ARG A 120 -10.77 -20.11 17.13
CA ARG A 120 -11.73 -19.68 16.11
C ARG A 120 -11.52 -18.22 15.72
N TYR A 121 -11.34 -18.02 14.42
CA TYR A 121 -11.18 -16.71 13.82
C TYR A 121 -12.55 -16.08 13.54
N ALA A 122 -12.70 -14.81 13.86
CA ALA A 122 -13.93 -14.07 13.64
C ALA A 122 -13.99 -13.53 12.21
N VAL A 123 -15.10 -13.81 11.51
CA VAL A 123 -15.40 -13.23 10.20
C VAL A 123 -16.65 -12.37 10.34
N HIS A 124 -16.46 -11.06 10.24
CA HIS A 124 -17.50 -10.05 10.43
C HIS A 124 -18.20 -9.71 9.11
N PHE A 125 -19.53 -9.71 9.12
CA PHE A 125 -20.40 -9.39 8.00
C PHE A 125 -21.31 -8.21 8.38
N PRO A 126 -20.93 -6.96 8.09
CA PRO A 126 -21.77 -5.79 8.29
C PRO A 126 -22.96 -5.80 7.32
N VAL A 127 -24.17 -5.68 7.86
CA VAL A 127 -25.45 -5.63 7.14
C VAL A 127 -26.07 -4.27 7.41
N GLY A 128 -26.23 -3.47 6.36
CA GLY A 128 -26.77 -2.11 6.46
C GLY A 128 -27.04 -1.55 5.06
N VAL A 129 -27.27 -0.24 5.00
CA VAL A 129 -27.42 0.48 3.72
C VAL A 129 -26.06 1.07 3.32
N PRO A 130 -25.61 0.93 2.06
CA PRO A 130 -24.35 1.51 1.60
C PRO A 130 -24.28 3.02 1.85
N ASP A 131 -23.11 3.50 2.29
CA ASP A 131 -22.82 4.92 2.62
C ASP A 131 -23.67 5.54 3.75
N GLU A 132 -24.36 4.73 4.55
CA GLU A 132 -25.15 5.17 5.73
C GLU A 132 -24.43 4.83 7.05
N GLY A 133 -23.16 5.20 7.20
CA GLY A 133 -22.40 5.08 8.46
C GLY A 133 -21.62 3.77 8.69
N THR A 134 -21.83 2.76 7.84
CA THR A 134 -21.18 1.44 8.04
C THR A 134 -19.65 1.50 7.87
N PHE A 135 -19.14 2.45 7.09
CA PHE A 135 -17.69 2.60 6.88
C PHE A 135 -17.00 3.32 8.04
N GLU A 136 -17.66 4.28 8.67
CA GLU A 136 -17.19 4.95 9.88
C GLU A 136 -17.10 3.98 11.05
N TRP A 137 -18.08 3.07 11.16
CA TRP A 137 -18.02 1.96 12.10
C TRP A 137 -16.84 1.03 11.81
N LEU A 138 -16.63 0.66 10.55
CA LEU A 138 -15.50 -0.17 10.14
C LEU A 138 -14.17 0.49 10.49
N ASP A 139 -14.02 1.78 10.22
CA ASP A 139 -12.79 2.52 10.50
C ASP A 139 -12.54 2.65 12.01
N ALA A 140 -13.58 2.71 12.84
CA ALA A 140 -13.46 2.59 14.30
C ALA A 140 -13.01 1.18 14.72
N LEU A 141 -13.66 0.14 14.17
CA LEU A 141 -13.34 -1.26 14.48
C LEU A 141 -11.89 -1.62 14.12
N LEU A 142 -11.39 -1.18 12.97
CA LEU A 142 -10.01 -1.43 12.54
C LEU A 142 -8.98 -0.71 13.41
N ARG A 143 -9.32 0.45 13.97
CA ARG A 143 -8.47 1.16 14.94
C ARG A 143 -8.38 0.41 16.27
N GLU A 144 -9.49 -0.13 16.74
CA GLU A 144 -9.56 -0.91 17.97
C GLU A 144 -8.94 -2.30 17.82
N ARG A 145 -9.00 -2.88 16.61
CA ARG A 145 -8.50 -4.22 16.30
C ARG A 145 -7.52 -4.18 15.12
N PRO A 146 -6.26 -3.76 15.34
CA PRO A 146 -5.27 -3.64 14.26
C PRO A 146 -4.90 -4.98 13.58
N GLY A 147 -5.22 -6.12 14.21
CA GLY A 147 -5.05 -7.45 13.62
C GLY A 147 -6.18 -7.90 12.68
N LEU A 148 -7.29 -7.15 12.62
CA LEU A 148 -8.43 -7.46 11.77
C LEU A 148 -8.15 -7.07 10.32
N VAL A 149 -8.37 -8.00 9.38
CA VAL A 149 -8.13 -7.76 7.96
C VAL A 149 -9.43 -7.39 7.25
N GLU A 150 -9.44 -6.24 6.60
CA GLU A 150 -10.55 -5.79 5.77
C GLU A 150 -10.50 -6.41 4.37
N LEU A 151 -11.61 -7.05 3.97
CA LEU A 151 -11.86 -7.53 2.62
C LEU A 151 -12.92 -6.64 1.98
N SER A 152 -12.50 -5.72 1.11
CA SER A 152 -13.38 -4.74 0.49
C SER A 152 -12.84 -4.25 -0.85
N ASP A 153 -13.72 -3.71 -1.69
CA ASP A 153 -13.32 -3.08 -2.95
C ASP A 153 -12.47 -1.82 -2.68
N ARG A 154 -12.76 -1.04 -1.63
CA ARG A 154 -11.95 0.14 -1.26
C ARG A 154 -10.52 -0.22 -0.86
N LYS A 155 -10.30 -1.38 -0.23
CA LYS A 155 -8.94 -1.84 0.10
C LYS A 155 -8.17 -2.36 -1.09
N ILE A 156 -8.86 -2.96 -2.07
CA ILE A 156 -8.23 -3.32 -3.35
C ILE A 156 -7.74 -2.06 -4.08
N VAL A 157 -8.58 -1.03 -4.10
CA VAL A 157 -8.25 0.28 -4.67
C VAL A 157 -7.07 0.92 -3.94
N GLU A 158 -7.10 0.99 -2.60
CA GLU A 158 -5.97 1.51 -1.81
C GLU A 158 -4.69 0.72 -2.09
N TRP A 159 -4.78 -0.61 -2.15
CA TRP A 159 -3.64 -1.46 -2.46
C TRP A 159 -3.07 -1.19 -3.84
N ALA A 160 -3.91 -1.03 -4.86
CA ALA A 160 -3.49 -0.69 -6.22
C ALA A 160 -2.77 0.68 -6.27
N GLU A 161 -3.33 1.69 -5.64
CA GLU A 161 -2.72 3.04 -5.56
C GLU A 161 -1.38 3.02 -4.82
N ARG A 162 -1.30 2.27 -3.71
CA ARG A 162 -0.05 2.09 -2.95
C ARG A 162 0.99 1.32 -3.74
N SER A 163 0.56 0.48 -4.67
CA SER A 163 1.42 -0.22 -5.64
C SER A 163 1.84 0.65 -6.82
N GLY A 164 1.52 1.96 -6.79
CA GLY A 164 1.94 2.93 -7.81
C GLY A 164 1.05 2.95 -9.05
N LEU A 165 -0.09 2.25 -9.04
CA LEU A 165 -1.08 2.37 -10.11
C LEU A 165 -1.85 3.68 -9.97
N GLN A 166 -2.08 4.35 -11.09
CA GLN A 166 -2.88 5.55 -11.14
C GLN A 166 -4.23 5.20 -11.76
N ARG A 167 -5.31 5.71 -11.17
CA ARG A 167 -6.63 5.59 -11.77
C ARG A 167 -6.65 6.40 -13.06
N GLN A 168 -7.19 5.81 -14.12
CA GLN A 168 -7.48 6.55 -15.32
C GLN A 168 -8.56 7.57 -15.01
N ARG A 169 -8.44 8.78 -15.56
CA ARG A 169 -9.50 9.79 -15.46
C ARG A 169 -10.70 9.33 -16.28
N THR A 170 -11.61 8.61 -15.64
CA THR A 170 -12.91 8.25 -16.19
C THR A 170 -13.93 9.32 -15.80
N ASN A 171 -14.88 9.63 -16.69
CA ASN A 171 -15.94 10.61 -16.47
C ASN A 171 -17.08 10.07 -15.58
N HIS A 172 -16.79 9.16 -14.65
CA HIS A 172 -17.83 8.49 -13.88
C HIS A 172 -18.36 9.37 -12.74
N HIS A 173 -19.69 9.41 -12.63
CA HIS A 173 -20.41 9.99 -11.50
C HIS A 173 -20.00 9.30 -10.18
N ARG A 174 -20.19 10.00 -9.05
CA ARG A 174 -19.89 9.53 -7.69
C ARG A 174 -20.22 8.03 -7.51
N THR A 175 -19.20 7.24 -7.19
CA THR A 175 -19.32 5.84 -6.77
C THR A 175 -19.42 5.75 -5.24
N SER A 176 -19.95 4.64 -4.71
CA SER A 176 -20.06 4.41 -3.26
C SER A 176 -18.75 3.89 -2.67
N ASN A 177 -18.57 3.99 -1.35
CA ASN A 177 -17.40 3.36 -0.69
C ASN A 177 -17.46 1.82 -0.73
N ASP A 178 -18.66 1.25 -0.91
CA ASP A 178 -18.89 -0.19 -1.09
C ASP A 178 -18.47 -0.69 -2.47
N ARG A 179 -18.63 0.16 -3.49
CA ARG A 179 -18.31 -0.13 -4.90
C ARG A 179 -17.57 1.05 -5.54
N PRO A 180 -16.34 1.36 -5.09
CA PRO A 180 -15.54 2.43 -5.66
C PRO A 180 -15.16 2.10 -7.11
N ASP A 181 -14.88 3.13 -7.91
CA ASP A 181 -14.34 2.95 -9.26
C ASP A 181 -12.95 2.29 -9.20
N VAL A 182 -12.79 1.21 -9.97
CA VAL A 182 -11.59 0.35 -10.06
C VAL A 182 -10.86 0.50 -11.39
N SER A 183 -11.04 1.60 -12.11
CA SER A 183 -10.45 1.84 -13.43
C SER A 183 -8.93 2.15 -13.38
N PHE A 184 -8.10 1.12 -13.28
CA PHE A 184 -6.63 1.23 -13.28
C PHE A 184 -6.00 0.92 -14.65
N GLY A 185 -6.79 0.49 -15.63
CA GLY A 185 -6.31 0.03 -16.93
C GLY A 185 -5.62 -1.34 -16.84
N VAL A 186 -5.84 -2.06 -15.73
CA VAL A 186 -5.35 -3.40 -15.52
C VAL A 186 -6.58 -4.31 -15.61
N PRO A 187 -6.74 -5.10 -16.69
CA PRO A 187 -7.98 -5.82 -16.95
C PRO A 187 -8.48 -6.61 -15.74
N ALA A 188 -7.54 -7.17 -14.98
CA ALA A 188 -7.88 -8.03 -13.86
C ALA A 188 -8.21 -7.34 -12.53
N LEU A 189 -7.94 -6.03 -12.43
CA LEU A 189 -8.46 -5.16 -11.37
C LEU A 189 -9.80 -4.58 -11.81
N ASP A 190 -9.86 -4.11 -13.06
CA ASP A 190 -11.02 -3.45 -13.67
C ASP A 190 -12.23 -4.40 -13.79
N ASP A 191 -12.01 -5.69 -14.08
CA ASP A 191 -13.05 -6.73 -14.20
C ASP A 191 -13.41 -7.41 -12.86
N LEU A 192 -12.81 -6.96 -11.75
CA LEU A 192 -12.99 -7.52 -10.40
C LEU A 192 -12.55 -8.99 -10.25
N SER A 193 -11.73 -9.52 -11.17
CA SER A 193 -11.16 -10.87 -11.07
C SER A 193 -10.18 -10.98 -9.89
N ALA A 194 -9.40 -9.93 -9.61
CA ALA A 194 -8.51 -9.89 -8.44
C ALA A 194 -9.30 -10.09 -7.13
N ARG A 195 -10.48 -9.49 -7.03
CA ARG A 195 -11.37 -9.68 -5.87
C ARG A 195 -11.77 -11.13 -5.68
N LYS A 196 -12.11 -11.84 -6.76
CA LYS A 196 -12.47 -13.27 -6.69
C LYS A 196 -11.32 -14.09 -6.12
N VAL A 197 -10.09 -13.85 -6.58
CA VAL A 197 -8.88 -14.52 -6.09
C VAL A 197 -8.65 -14.21 -4.61
N ILE A 198 -8.70 -12.93 -4.23
CA ILE A 198 -8.51 -12.49 -2.84
C ILE A 198 -9.49 -13.20 -1.91
N ARG A 199 -10.78 -13.27 -2.28
CA ARG A 199 -11.80 -13.95 -1.47
C ARG A 199 -11.53 -15.44 -1.33
N THR A 200 -11.11 -16.11 -2.40
CA THR A 200 -10.78 -17.55 -2.37
C THR A 200 -9.58 -17.83 -1.49
N VAL A 201 -8.54 -17.00 -1.57
CA VAL A 201 -7.34 -17.17 -0.72
C VAL A 201 -7.65 -16.82 0.73
N ALA A 202 -8.46 -15.79 1.00
CA ALA A 202 -8.80 -15.37 2.35
C ALA A 202 -9.45 -16.47 3.17
N SER A 203 -10.32 -17.31 2.58
CA SER A 203 -10.91 -18.44 3.30
C SER A 203 -9.91 -19.55 3.65
N LEU A 204 -8.76 -19.61 2.98
CA LEU A 204 -7.71 -20.61 3.24
C LEU A 204 -6.72 -20.16 4.32
N VAL A 205 -6.65 -18.85 4.59
CA VAL A 205 -5.67 -18.26 5.50
C VAL A 205 -6.36 -17.95 6.84
N PRO A 206 -6.12 -18.74 7.90
CA PRO A 206 -6.83 -18.60 9.17
C PRO A 206 -6.47 -17.29 9.88
N ARG A 207 -7.35 -16.28 9.75
CA ARG A 207 -7.22 -14.93 10.34
C ARG A 207 -8.59 -14.29 10.60
N ASP A 208 -8.61 -13.27 11.44
CA ASP A 208 -9.79 -12.45 11.64
C ASP A 208 -10.04 -11.55 10.41
N TYR A 209 -11.26 -11.57 9.91
CA TYR A 209 -11.67 -10.84 8.71
C TYR A 209 -12.91 -9.97 8.95
N VAL A 210 -13.03 -8.89 8.20
CA VAL A 210 -14.29 -8.19 7.98
C VAL A 210 -14.57 -8.15 6.48
N VAL A 211 -15.68 -8.78 6.07
CA VAL A 211 -16.14 -8.83 4.68
C VAL A 211 -17.02 -7.61 4.45
N MET A 212 -16.38 -6.48 4.12
CA MET A 212 -17.04 -5.20 3.96
C MET A 212 -17.64 -5.08 2.56
N GLU A 213 -18.78 -5.74 2.37
CA GLU A 213 -19.60 -5.69 1.17
C GLU A 213 -21.06 -5.49 1.57
N VAL A 214 -21.39 -4.26 1.93
CA VAL A 214 -22.64 -3.89 2.58
C VAL A 214 -23.85 -4.32 1.75
N LYS A 215 -23.83 -4.05 0.43
CA LYS A 215 -24.89 -4.48 -0.47
C LYS A 215 -25.03 -6.01 -0.48
N SER A 216 -23.91 -6.71 -0.64
CA SER A 216 -23.91 -8.18 -0.77
C SER A 216 -24.26 -8.88 0.54
N ASN A 217 -23.94 -8.26 1.68
CA ASN A 217 -24.37 -8.72 2.99
C ASN A 217 -25.86 -8.46 3.24
N LEU A 218 -26.46 -7.44 2.60
CA LEU A 218 -27.89 -7.13 2.71
C LEU A 218 -28.75 -8.10 1.87
N VAL A 219 -28.37 -8.33 0.61
CA VAL A 219 -29.09 -9.23 -0.31
C VAL A 219 -28.93 -10.68 0.14
N LYS A 220 -30.05 -11.40 0.31
CA LYS A 220 -30.09 -12.75 0.90
C LYS A 220 -29.21 -13.75 0.14
N GLU A 221 -29.35 -13.78 -1.18
CA GLU A 221 -28.68 -14.73 -2.07
C GLU A 221 -27.17 -14.49 -2.08
N GLU A 222 -26.75 -13.22 -2.20
CA GLU A 222 -25.34 -12.82 -2.15
C GLU A 222 -24.71 -13.10 -0.78
N ARG A 223 -25.45 -12.83 0.31
CA ARG A 223 -25.00 -13.15 1.67
C ARG A 223 -24.76 -14.63 1.86
N GLN A 224 -25.66 -15.49 1.35
CA GLN A 224 -25.49 -16.94 1.45
C GLN A 224 -24.21 -17.41 0.74
N GLU A 225 -23.91 -16.86 -0.42
CA GLU A 225 -22.67 -17.15 -1.16
C GLU A 225 -21.41 -16.71 -0.39
N LEU A 226 -21.44 -15.53 0.23
CA LEU A 226 -20.33 -15.05 1.08
C LEU A 226 -20.11 -15.96 2.30
N LEU A 227 -21.19 -16.37 2.98
CA LEU A 227 -21.11 -17.23 4.16
C LEU A 227 -20.59 -18.65 3.87
N ARG A 228 -20.81 -19.16 2.65
CA ARG A 228 -20.32 -20.49 2.22
C ARG A 228 -18.80 -20.54 2.13
N ARG A 229 -18.15 -19.44 1.78
CA ARG A 229 -16.68 -19.34 1.65
C ARG A 229 -15.98 -19.55 3.00
N PHE A 230 -16.58 -19.03 4.07
CA PHE A 230 -16.07 -19.18 5.44
C PHE A 230 -16.82 -20.29 6.18
N SER A 231 -16.91 -21.48 5.57
CA SER A 231 -17.58 -22.65 6.15
C SER A 231 -16.66 -23.54 7.00
N ALA A 232 -15.35 -23.33 6.94
CA ALA A 232 -14.40 -24.12 7.71
C ALA A 232 -14.64 -23.98 9.23
N PRO A 233 -14.46 -25.05 10.04
CA PRO A 233 -14.81 -25.04 11.47
C PRO A 233 -14.06 -24.02 12.33
N HIS A 234 -12.90 -23.56 11.86
CA HIS A 234 -12.10 -22.55 12.55
C HIS A 234 -12.61 -21.12 12.31
N TYR A 235 -13.67 -20.90 11.53
CA TYR A 235 -14.28 -19.59 11.36
C TYR A 235 -15.61 -19.46 12.12
N ARG A 236 -15.71 -18.40 12.94
CA ARG A 236 -16.95 -17.92 13.53
C ARG A 236 -17.47 -16.75 12.71
N LYS A 237 -18.63 -16.94 12.08
CA LYS A 237 -19.30 -15.90 11.28
C LYS A 237 -20.16 -15.03 12.19
N ILE A 238 -19.96 -13.72 12.14
CA ILE A 238 -20.62 -12.73 13.00
C ILE A 238 -21.30 -11.69 12.12
N ALA A 239 -22.62 -11.55 12.23
CA ALA A 239 -23.36 -10.49 11.54
C ALA A 239 -23.46 -9.25 12.43
N HIS A 240 -23.16 -8.08 11.88
CA HIS A 240 -23.40 -6.78 12.52
C HIS A 240 -24.51 -6.07 11.78
N VAL A 241 -25.65 -5.86 12.41
CA VAL A 241 -26.84 -5.30 11.75
C VAL A 241 -27.01 -3.84 12.15
N PHE A 242 -26.96 -2.94 11.17
CA PHE A 242 -27.10 -1.49 11.35
C PHE A 242 -28.47 -1.06 10.84
N MET A 243 -29.40 -0.83 11.77
CA MET A 243 -30.78 -0.44 11.47
C MET A 243 -31.24 0.62 12.48
N GLY A 244 -31.91 1.66 12.00
CA GLY A 244 -32.49 2.71 12.83
C GLY A 244 -31.52 3.84 13.18
N GLU A 245 -31.89 4.62 14.21
CA GLU A 245 -31.08 5.76 14.63
C GLU A 245 -29.78 5.34 15.35
N PRO A 246 -28.63 5.88 14.96
CA PRO A 246 -27.38 5.61 15.65
C PRO A 246 -27.37 6.15 17.09
N SER A 247 -26.58 5.53 17.96
CA SER A 247 -26.40 5.97 19.35
C SER A 247 -25.81 7.38 19.42
N LYS A 248 -26.04 8.07 20.56
CA LYS A 248 -25.47 9.41 20.80
C LYS A 248 -23.94 9.39 20.74
N ASP A 249 -23.32 8.36 21.32
CA ASP A 249 -21.86 8.22 21.34
C ASP A 249 -21.28 8.06 19.93
N TYR A 250 -21.94 7.24 19.10
CA TYR A 250 -21.55 7.07 17.71
C TYR A 250 -21.71 8.38 16.92
N LYS A 251 -22.84 9.09 17.07
CA LYS A 251 -23.05 10.41 16.44
C LYS A 251 -21.94 11.40 16.83
N SER A 252 -21.58 11.46 18.12
CA SER A 252 -20.49 12.31 18.61
C SER A 252 -19.14 11.94 18.00
N GLN A 253 -18.82 10.65 17.92
CA GLN A 253 -17.58 10.15 17.32
C GLN A 253 -17.48 10.46 15.82
N VAL A 254 -18.59 10.30 15.09
CA VAL A 254 -18.65 10.65 13.67
C VAL A 254 -18.50 12.15 13.48
N HIS A 255 -19.21 12.97 14.27
CA HIS A 255 -19.07 14.42 14.23
C HIS A 255 -17.64 14.89 14.53
N SER A 256 -16.98 14.33 15.54
CA SER A 256 -15.58 14.67 15.83
C SER A 256 -14.64 14.30 14.67
N SER A 257 -14.86 13.15 14.04
CA SER A 257 -14.06 12.69 12.90
C SER A 257 -14.27 13.60 11.67
N LEU A 258 -15.52 13.99 11.40
CA LEU A 258 -15.85 14.92 10.32
C LEU A 258 -15.26 16.32 10.55
N LEU A 259 -15.30 16.82 11.80
CA LEU A 259 -14.68 18.09 12.17
C LEU A 259 -13.16 18.05 11.97
N ALA A 260 -12.49 16.97 12.41
CA ALA A 260 -11.06 16.78 12.21
C ALA A 260 -10.69 16.74 10.72
N ALA A 261 -11.41 15.99 9.90
CA ALA A 261 -11.17 15.92 8.45
C ALA A 261 -11.38 17.28 7.76
N LYS A 262 -12.38 18.06 8.17
CA LYS A 262 -12.59 19.42 7.67
C LYS A 262 -11.44 20.35 8.08
N GLN A 263 -11.00 20.28 9.34
CA GLN A 263 -9.88 21.08 9.84
C GLN A 263 -8.59 20.75 9.09
N GLU A 264 -8.27 19.46 8.91
CA GLU A 264 -7.08 19.03 8.17
C GLU A 264 -7.10 19.53 6.72
N LYS A 265 -8.26 19.50 6.05
CA LYS A 265 -8.41 20.05 4.71
C LYS A 265 -8.15 21.56 4.68
N LEU A 266 -8.71 22.31 5.63
CA LEU A 266 -8.47 23.75 5.75
C LEU A 266 -7.00 24.07 6.03
N ASP A 267 -6.37 23.28 6.92
CA ASP A 267 -4.95 23.43 7.25
C ASP A 267 -4.06 23.11 6.04
N ALA A 268 -4.38 22.07 5.27
CA ALA A 268 -3.67 21.71 4.05
C ALA A 268 -3.81 22.80 2.97
N GLU A 269 -5.02 23.34 2.76
CA GLU A 269 -5.26 24.47 1.85
C GLU A 269 -4.51 25.72 2.31
N TRP A 270 -4.48 25.99 3.62
CA TRP A 270 -3.73 27.12 4.18
C TRP A 270 -2.22 26.94 3.99
N ARG A 271 -1.66 25.77 4.28
CA ARG A 271 -0.24 25.44 4.04
C ARG A 271 0.13 25.58 2.56
N SER A 272 -0.73 25.08 1.66
CA SER A 272 -0.54 25.23 0.21
C SER A 272 -0.48 26.71 -0.20
N LYS A 273 -1.42 27.54 0.29
CA LYS A 273 -1.41 28.99 0.05
C LYS A 273 -0.15 29.68 0.60
N GLN A 274 0.36 29.26 1.77
CA GLN A 274 1.62 29.79 2.31
C GLN A 274 2.80 29.42 1.41
N HIS A 275 2.91 28.17 0.99
CA HIS A 275 3.95 27.72 0.07
C HIS A 275 3.88 28.42 -1.30
N GLU A 276 2.69 28.65 -1.85
CA GLU A 276 2.52 29.41 -3.08
C GLU A 276 2.98 30.87 -2.93
N ARG A 277 2.64 31.52 -1.81
CA ARG A 277 3.08 32.90 -1.51
C ARG A 277 4.60 32.98 -1.38
N GLU A 278 5.20 32.02 -0.67
CA GLU A 278 6.65 31.94 -0.52
C GLU A 278 7.34 31.68 -1.86
N ARG A 279 6.81 30.75 -2.67
CA ARG A 279 7.32 30.46 -4.01
C ARG A 279 7.25 31.69 -4.93
N LYS A 280 6.15 32.45 -4.92
CA LYS A 280 6.04 33.71 -5.68
C LYS A 280 7.07 34.74 -5.24
N ARG A 281 7.26 34.92 -3.92
CA ARG A 281 8.28 35.82 -3.36
C ARG A 281 9.71 35.41 -3.78
N GLN A 282 10.02 34.11 -3.76
CA GLN A 282 11.31 33.59 -4.20
C GLN A 282 11.56 33.81 -5.71
N ILE A 283 10.53 33.62 -6.54
CA ILE A 283 10.60 33.88 -7.99
C ILE A 283 10.83 35.36 -8.26
N GLU A 284 10.07 36.25 -7.61
CA GLU A 284 10.23 37.71 -7.75
C GLU A 284 11.62 38.18 -7.31
N ARG A 285 12.14 37.64 -6.19
CA ARG A 285 13.49 37.94 -5.71
C ARG A 285 14.55 37.50 -6.72
N ARG A 286 14.45 36.28 -7.23
CA ARG A 286 15.38 35.75 -8.24
C ARG A 286 15.32 36.55 -9.55
N GLN A 287 14.13 36.99 -9.97
CA GLN A 287 13.97 37.86 -11.14
C GLN A 287 14.65 39.22 -10.94
N LYS A 288 14.51 39.84 -9.76
CA LYS A 288 15.21 41.09 -9.42
C LYS A 288 16.72 40.92 -9.45
N GLU A 289 17.24 39.87 -8.82
CA GLU A 289 18.68 39.55 -8.79
C GLU A 289 19.23 39.34 -10.23
N LEU A 290 18.51 38.63 -11.09
CA LEU A 290 18.90 38.45 -12.50
C LEU A 290 18.90 39.75 -13.31
N ILE A 291 17.94 40.65 -13.07
CA ILE A 291 17.88 41.97 -13.72
C ILE A 291 19.05 42.84 -13.27
N GLU A 292 19.37 42.84 -11.98
CA GLU A 292 20.52 43.58 -11.43
C GLU A 292 21.85 43.03 -11.95
N GLN A 293 22.03 41.71 -11.99
CA GLN A 293 23.21 41.08 -12.60
C GLN A 293 23.35 41.44 -14.08
N ARG A 294 22.25 41.46 -14.84
CA ARG A 294 22.27 41.84 -16.25
C ARG A 294 22.62 43.32 -16.44
N LYS A 295 22.11 44.21 -15.59
CA LYS A 295 22.48 45.64 -15.60
C LYS A 295 23.96 45.86 -15.24
N ALA A 296 24.47 45.15 -14.23
CA ALA A 296 25.87 45.21 -13.83
C ALA A 296 26.80 44.69 -14.92
N ALA A 297 26.45 43.58 -15.59
CA ALA A 297 27.21 43.04 -16.71
C ALA A 297 27.28 44.01 -17.91
N VAL A 298 26.17 44.67 -18.24
CA VAL A 298 26.14 45.69 -19.31
C VAL A 298 26.95 46.93 -18.92
N ALA A 299 26.95 47.34 -17.64
CA ALA A 299 27.76 48.45 -17.17
C ALA A 299 29.27 48.11 -17.17
N ALA A 300 29.64 46.86 -16.85
CA ALA A 300 31.01 46.38 -16.90
C ALA A 300 31.54 46.26 -18.34
N GLN A 301 30.68 45.97 -19.33
CA GLN A 301 31.05 45.96 -20.75
C GLN A 301 31.20 47.35 -21.37
N LYS A 302 30.72 48.41 -20.69
CA LYS A 302 30.81 49.81 -21.15
C LYS A 302 31.98 50.58 -20.52
N LYS A 303 32.75 49.95 -19.63
CA LYS A 303 34.01 50.46 -19.09
C LYS A 303 35.17 49.79 -19.81
#